data_AF-A0A3B8VMR0-F1
#
_entry.id   AF-A0A3B8VMR0-F1
#
_cell.length_a   1.000
_cell.length_b   1.000
_cell.length_c   1.000
_cell.angle_alpha   90.00
_cell.angle_beta   90.00
_cell.angle_gamma   90.00
#
_symmetry.space_group_name_H-M   'P 1'
#
loop_
_entity.id
_entity.type
_entity.pdbx_description
1 polymer ?
#
loop_
_entity_poly.entity_id
_entity_poly.type
_entity_poly.pdbx_seq_one_letter_code
_entity_poly.pdbx_strand_id
1 'polypeptide(L)'
;MRLTLAVHSISQMDFGSKTQLEGTRLQIYVEELRRCILQDRRLQSVDLEIARPGESCRAGYVFDIIEPRAKEPGLGADFPGILGPVTPVGQGVTHVLRGAAVTVVDGGQPGGELGYESRRGGVSKILEMSGEAAKRSSYSDLQHLVMVPRAHPDIERHAVLNALRVASCRAAVFLAQTALSQLPDSTLDFELESPKSGNGNLPRVAYIGQIHGHQHGTESDEHILYGANTRGMMPTPLHPN
;
A
#
# COMPACT_ATOMS: atom_id res chain seq x y z
N MET A 1 -0.49 23.42 -5.27
CA MET A 1 -0.21 22.15 -6.01
C MET A 1 -1.54 21.48 -6.27
N ARG A 2 -1.81 20.99 -7.49
CA ARG A 2 -3.12 20.39 -7.84
C ARG A 2 -2.99 18.89 -8.10
N LEU A 3 -3.68 18.11 -7.28
CA LEU A 3 -3.80 16.65 -7.38
C LEU A 3 -5.23 16.30 -7.79
N THR A 4 -5.37 15.45 -8.80
CA THR A 4 -6.66 14.87 -9.17
C THR A 4 -6.63 13.36 -8.92
N LEU A 5 -7.62 12.83 -8.22
CA LEU A 5 -7.86 11.39 -8.16
C LEU A 5 -8.90 11.01 -9.21
N ALA A 6 -8.53 10.17 -10.17
CA ALA A 6 -9.43 9.57 -11.14
C ALA A 6 -9.93 8.24 -10.56
N VAL A 7 -11.20 8.18 -10.16
CA VAL A 7 -11.76 7.06 -9.39
C VAL A 7 -12.45 6.07 -10.33
N HIS A 8 -12.06 4.79 -10.22
CA HIS A 8 -12.60 3.66 -10.96
C HIS A 8 -13.17 2.66 -9.94
N SER A 9 -14.47 2.39 -10.00
CA SER A 9 -15.15 1.52 -9.04
C SER A 9 -14.91 0.06 -9.38
N ILE A 10 -14.50 -0.74 -8.40
CA ILE A 10 -14.28 -2.18 -8.54
C ILE A 10 -15.35 -2.92 -7.73
N SER A 11 -16.13 -3.73 -8.42
CA SER A 11 -17.17 -4.58 -7.82
C SER A 11 -16.83 -6.06 -7.91
N GLN A 12 -15.90 -6.44 -8.79
CA GLN A 12 -15.50 -7.82 -9.04
C GLN A 12 -14.00 -7.92 -9.29
N MET A 13 -13.38 -8.97 -8.74
CA MET A 13 -11.98 -9.31 -8.98
C MET A 13 -11.86 -10.81 -9.24
N ASP A 14 -11.17 -11.18 -10.33
CA ASP A 14 -10.96 -12.58 -10.71
C ASP A 14 -9.57 -12.80 -11.30
N PHE A 15 -9.04 -14.01 -11.18
CA PHE A 15 -7.93 -14.44 -12.00
C PHE A 15 -8.39 -14.75 -13.43
N GLY A 16 -7.57 -14.41 -14.42
CA GLY A 16 -7.87 -14.59 -15.83
C GLY A 16 -6.63 -14.77 -16.69
N SER A 17 -6.82 -14.77 -18.01
CA SER A 17 -5.74 -14.94 -18.99
C SER A 17 -5.01 -13.63 -19.33
N LYS A 18 -5.51 -12.48 -18.85
CA LYS A 18 -4.94 -11.14 -19.07
C LYS A 18 -5.21 -10.24 -17.87
N THR A 19 -4.30 -9.29 -17.64
CA THR A 19 -4.47 -8.25 -16.62
C THR A 19 -5.18 -7.05 -17.25
N GLN A 20 -6.40 -6.76 -16.81
CA GLN A 20 -7.19 -5.66 -17.37
C GLN A 20 -8.37 -5.24 -16.48
N LEU A 21 -8.83 -4.01 -16.70
CA LEU A 21 -10.07 -3.49 -16.14
C LEU A 21 -11.14 -3.40 -17.24
N GLU A 22 -12.26 -4.10 -17.06
CA GLU A 22 -13.44 -4.03 -17.92
C GLU A 22 -14.64 -3.54 -17.11
N GLY A 23 -15.01 -2.27 -17.28
CA GLY A 23 -16.01 -1.64 -16.42
C GLY A 23 -15.57 -1.67 -14.96
N THR A 24 -16.32 -2.39 -14.12
CA THR A 24 -16.00 -2.54 -12.68
C THR A 24 -15.37 -3.88 -12.32
N ARG A 25 -14.97 -4.67 -13.32
CA ARG A 25 -14.36 -6.00 -13.15
C ARG A 25 -12.86 -5.94 -13.44
N LEU A 26 -12.06 -6.26 -12.42
CA LEU A 26 -10.61 -6.38 -12.53
C LEU A 26 -10.22 -7.85 -12.77
N GLN A 27 -9.65 -8.14 -13.93
CA GLN A 27 -9.05 -9.44 -14.22
C GLN A 27 -7.54 -9.37 -14.03
N ILE A 28 -6.96 -10.40 -13.42
CA ILE A 28 -5.53 -10.45 -13.08
C ILE A 28 -4.89 -11.67 -13.71
N TYR A 29 -3.84 -11.47 -14.51
CA TYR A 29 -3.01 -12.58 -14.97
C TYR A 29 -1.94 -12.90 -13.91
N VAL A 30 -2.16 -14.01 -13.20
CA VAL A 30 -1.34 -14.45 -12.05
C VAL A 30 0.16 -14.46 -12.36
N GLU A 31 0.56 -15.01 -13.50
CA GLU A 31 2.00 -15.14 -13.82
C GLU A 31 2.66 -13.80 -14.15
N GLU A 32 1.91 -12.83 -14.67
CA GLU A 32 2.43 -11.48 -14.91
C GLU A 32 2.65 -10.73 -13.59
N LEU A 33 1.66 -10.77 -12.71
CA LEU A 33 1.75 -10.19 -11.37
C LEU A 33 2.85 -10.86 -10.54
N ARG A 34 2.96 -12.19 -10.57
CA ARG A 34 4.02 -12.93 -9.88
C ARG A 34 5.41 -12.48 -10.37
N ARG A 35 5.60 -12.36 -11.68
CA ARG A 35 6.85 -11.84 -12.25
C ARG A 35 7.14 -10.41 -11.82
N CYS A 36 6.13 -9.54 -11.74
CA CYS A 36 6.28 -8.17 -11.25
C CYS A 36 6.78 -8.12 -9.80
N ILE A 37 6.18 -8.93 -8.91
CA ILE A 37 6.53 -9.01 -7.49
C ILE A 37 7.94 -9.59 -7.29
N LEU A 38 8.26 -10.68 -7.98
CA LEU A 38 9.53 -11.41 -7.85
C LEU A 38 10.71 -10.73 -8.56
N GLN A 39 10.54 -9.49 -9.04
CA GLN A 39 11.68 -8.65 -9.41
C GLN A 39 12.55 -8.31 -8.19
N ASP A 40 11.99 -8.33 -6.98
CA ASP A 40 12.77 -8.26 -5.74
C ASP A 40 13.40 -9.62 -5.41
N ARG A 41 14.72 -9.72 -5.56
CA ARG A 41 15.49 -10.96 -5.40
C ARG A 41 15.54 -11.48 -3.96
N ARG A 42 15.07 -10.72 -2.98
CA ARG A 42 14.91 -11.20 -1.60
C ARG A 42 13.76 -12.21 -1.49
N LEU A 43 12.80 -12.16 -2.42
CA LEU A 43 11.62 -13.02 -2.45
C LEU A 43 11.86 -14.25 -3.33
N GLN A 44 11.60 -15.42 -2.77
CA GLN A 44 11.70 -16.70 -3.46
C GLN A 44 10.42 -17.02 -4.24
N SER A 45 9.26 -16.72 -3.66
CA SER A 45 7.95 -17.04 -4.23
C SER A 45 6.85 -16.14 -3.66
N VAL A 46 5.67 -16.18 -4.28
CA VAL A 46 4.47 -15.52 -3.78
C VAL A 46 3.24 -16.34 -4.14
N ASP A 47 2.43 -16.63 -3.12
CA ASP A 47 1.10 -17.20 -3.27
C ASP A 47 0.09 -16.07 -3.41
N LEU A 48 -0.89 -16.24 -4.29
CA LEU A 48 -1.89 -15.23 -4.62
C LEU A 48 -3.28 -15.85 -4.54
N GLU A 49 -4.17 -15.20 -3.80
CA GLU A 49 -5.55 -15.60 -3.59
C GLU A 49 -6.47 -14.39 -3.76
N ILE A 50 -7.75 -14.64 -4.05
CA ILE A 50 -8.78 -13.60 -4.07
C ILE A 50 -9.77 -13.90 -2.95
N ALA A 51 -10.05 -12.90 -2.12
CA ALA A 51 -11.10 -12.95 -1.11
C ALA A 51 -12.15 -11.89 -1.43
N ARG A 52 -13.41 -12.32 -1.50
CA ARG A 52 -14.54 -11.45 -1.87
C ARG A 52 -15.35 -11.05 -0.64
N PRO A 53 -16.06 -9.91 -0.68
CA PRO A 53 -16.97 -9.52 0.39
C PRO A 53 -17.99 -10.62 0.72
N GLY A 54 -18.10 -10.96 2.01
CA GLY A 54 -19.00 -11.98 2.52
C GLY A 54 -18.52 -13.44 2.37
N GLU A 55 -17.38 -13.67 1.73
CA GLU A 55 -16.76 -15.00 1.63
C GLU A 55 -16.38 -15.50 3.03
N SER A 56 -16.64 -16.78 3.32
CA SER A 56 -16.33 -17.38 4.63
C SER A 56 -14.85 -17.71 4.72
N CYS A 57 -14.03 -16.68 4.86
CA CYS A 57 -12.58 -16.80 4.96
C CYS A 57 -11.99 -15.73 5.89
N ARG A 58 -10.76 -16.00 6.31
CA ARG A 58 -9.92 -15.05 7.04
C ARG A 58 -8.52 -15.06 6.47
N ALA A 59 -7.87 -13.90 6.42
CA ALA A 59 -6.49 -13.77 5.99
C ALA A 59 -5.65 -13.15 7.10
N GLY A 60 -4.48 -13.72 7.36
CA GLY A 60 -3.59 -13.21 8.38
C GLY A 60 -2.28 -13.97 8.47
N TYR A 61 -1.23 -13.34 9.01
CA TYR A 61 -1.24 -12.03 9.66
C TYR A 61 -1.02 -10.90 8.65
N VAL A 62 -1.95 -9.95 8.60
CA VAL A 62 -1.92 -8.82 7.68
C VAL A 62 -0.74 -7.92 8.03
N PHE A 63 0.14 -7.75 7.06
CA PHE A 63 1.23 -6.78 7.07
C PHE A 63 0.73 -5.39 6.68
N ASP A 64 -0.03 -5.30 5.58
CA ASP A 64 -0.59 -4.05 5.06
C ASP A 64 -1.83 -4.33 4.19
N ILE A 65 -2.70 -3.34 4.04
CA ILE A 65 -3.84 -3.33 3.10
C ILE A 65 -3.79 -2.03 2.31
N ILE A 66 -3.51 -2.13 1.01
CA ILE A 66 -3.25 -0.97 0.15
C ILE A 66 -4.33 -0.89 -0.92
N GLU A 67 -4.98 0.26 -1.04
CA GLU A 67 -5.84 0.56 -2.17
C GLU A 67 -4.98 0.72 -3.45
N PRO A 68 -5.28 -0.01 -4.55
CA PRO A 68 -4.51 0.10 -5.78
C PRO A 68 -4.57 1.52 -6.35
N ARG A 69 -3.41 2.13 -6.55
CA ARG A 69 -3.25 3.46 -7.14
C ARG A 69 -2.07 3.51 -8.10
N ALA A 70 -2.22 4.23 -9.21
CA ALA A 70 -1.17 4.47 -10.18
C ALA A 70 -1.20 5.92 -10.68
N LYS A 71 -0.03 6.53 -10.81
CA LYS A 71 0.13 7.87 -11.38
C LYS A 71 0.02 7.82 -12.90
N GLU A 72 -0.65 8.83 -13.44
CA GLU A 72 -0.55 9.08 -14.88
C GLU A 72 0.91 9.45 -15.24
N PRO A 73 1.46 8.93 -16.36
CA PRO A 73 2.81 9.26 -16.77
C PRO A 73 3.03 10.78 -16.90
N GLY A 74 4.20 11.27 -16.48
CA GLY A 74 4.62 12.66 -16.63
C GLY A 74 4.78 13.41 -15.30
N LEU A 75 3.67 13.63 -14.57
CA LEU A 75 3.69 14.42 -13.33
C LEU A 75 3.51 13.56 -12.07
N GLY A 76 4.61 13.33 -11.38
CA GLY A 76 4.67 12.59 -10.12
C GLY A 76 5.23 11.17 -10.30
N ALA A 77 5.32 10.45 -9.19
CA ALA A 77 5.81 9.07 -9.17
C ALA A 77 4.97 8.22 -8.21
N ASP A 78 4.87 6.94 -8.50
CA ASP A 78 4.19 5.98 -7.65
C ASP A 78 5.02 5.68 -6.40
N PHE A 79 4.41 5.82 -5.22
CA PHE A 79 5.03 5.58 -3.91
C PHE A 79 6.50 6.08 -3.81
N PRO A 80 6.77 7.40 -3.95
CA PRO A 80 8.13 7.92 -3.92
C PRO A 80 8.83 7.59 -2.59
N GLY A 81 10.10 7.20 -2.69
CA GLY A 81 10.88 6.66 -1.56
C GLY A 81 10.68 5.16 -1.30
N ILE A 82 9.69 4.50 -1.91
CA ILE A 82 9.50 3.05 -1.83
C ILE A 82 9.82 2.39 -3.18
N LEU A 83 9.16 2.83 -4.26
CA LEU A 83 9.36 2.27 -5.60
C LEU A 83 10.39 3.04 -6.43
N GLY A 84 10.78 4.22 -5.97
CA GLY A 84 11.74 5.10 -6.61
C GLY A 84 12.33 6.10 -5.61
N PRO A 85 13.15 7.05 -6.08
CA PRO A 85 13.70 8.09 -5.21
C PRO A 85 12.60 8.94 -4.57
N VAL A 86 12.93 9.60 -3.47
CA VAL A 86 12.04 10.57 -2.82
C VAL A 86 11.85 11.77 -3.74
N THR A 87 10.59 12.12 -4.02
CA THR A 87 10.22 13.27 -4.84
C THR A 87 8.98 13.98 -4.26
N PRO A 88 8.76 15.27 -4.56
CA PRO A 88 7.52 15.96 -4.18
C PRO A 88 6.27 15.23 -4.68
N VAL A 89 5.23 15.18 -3.83
CA VAL A 89 3.92 14.56 -4.11
C VAL A 89 2.81 15.60 -4.04
N GLY A 90 1.56 15.22 -4.34
CA GLY A 90 0.42 16.15 -4.28
C GLY A 90 0.16 16.92 -5.57
N GLN A 91 0.59 16.37 -6.72
CA GLN A 91 0.30 16.94 -8.03
C GLN A 91 0.01 15.88 -9.11
N GLY A 92 -0.66 16.30 -10.18
CA GLY A 92 -0.98 15.46 -11.35
C GLY A 92 -2.18 14.54 -11.10
N VAL A 93 -2.44 13.61 -12.02
CA VAL A 93 -3.57 12.67 -11.93
C VAL A 93 -3.10 11.35 -11.31
N THR A 94 -3.93 10.77 -10.45
CA THR A 94 -3.71 9.45 -9.84
C THR A 94 -4.96 8.60 -10.04
N HIS A 95 -4.83 7.48 -10.73
CA HIS A 95 -5.92 6.51 -10.91
C HIS A 95 -6.07 5.68 -9.64
N VAL A 96 -7.31 5.51 -9.19
CA VAL A 96 -7.66 4.81 -7.95
C VAL A 96 -8.65 3.71 -8.27
N LEU A 97 -8.33 2.46 -7.91
CA LEU A 97 -9.26 1.34 -8.02
C LEU A 97 -10.07 1.20 -6.72
N ARG A 98 -11.10 2.02 -6.58
CA ARG A 98 -11.92 2.10 -5.36
C ARG A 98 -12.75 0.82 -5.21
N GLY A 99 -12.72 0.21 -4.02
CA GLY A 99 -13.39 -1.06 -3.78
C GLY A 99 -12.49 -2.27 -3.95
N ALA A 100 -11.24 -2.08 -4.40
CA ALA A 100 -10.21 -3.12 -4.42
C ALA A 100 -9.14 -2.87 -3.35
N ALA A 101 -8.48 -3.94 -2.93
CA ALA A 101 -7.37 -3.89 -2.01
C ALA A 101 -6.31 -4.94 -2.35
N VAL A 102 -5.04 -4.57 -2.19
CA VAL A 102 -3.92 -5.52 -2.08
C VAL A 102 -3.67 -5.76 -0.61
N THR A 103 -3.93 -6.98 -0.15
CA THR A 103 -3.68 -7.41 1.22
C THR A 103 -2.44 -8.27 1.27
N VAL A 104 -1.41 -7.79 1.97
CA VAL A 104 -0.17 -8.55 2.14
C VAL A 104 -0.23 -9.27 3.46
N VAL A 105 -0.01 -10.58 3.42
CA VAL A 105 0.13 -11.42 4.60
C VAL A 105 1.60 -11.68 4.83
N ASP A 106 2.08 -11.36 6.03
CA ASP A 106 3.38 -11.79 6.50
C ASP A 106 3.28 -13.24 6.99
N GLY A 107 3.67 -14.15 6.09
CA GLY A 107 3.72 -15.60 6.34
C GLY A 107 4.74 -16.02 7.39
N GLY A 108 5.53 -15.08 7.94
CA GLY A 108 6.65 -15.38 8.83
C GLY A 108 7.93 -15.70 8.06
N GLN A 109 9.03 -15.85 8.80
CA GLN A 109 10.29 -16.32 8.24
C GLN A 109 10.31 -17.85 8.14
N PRO A 110 10.89 -18.45 7.08
CA PRO A 110 11.25 -19.85 7.10
C PRO A 110 12.24 -20.11 8.25
N GLY A 111 11.95 -21.07 9.14
CA GLY A 111 12.92 -21.51 10.16
C GLY A 111 12.60 -21.22 11.63
N GLY A 112 11.38 -20.79 11.98
CA GLY A 112 10.90 -21.08 13.32
C GLY A 112 9.93 -20.09 13.94
N GLU A 113 9.11 -20.66 14.82
CA GLU A 113 8.07 -20.05 15.66
C GLU A 113 8.53 -18.79 16.44
N LEU A 114 9.86 -18.57 16.56
CA LEU A 114 10.49 -17.39 17.14
C LEU A 114 10.20 -16.07 16.40
N GLY A 115 9.83 -16.13 15.12
CA GLY A 115 9.42 -14.94 14.34
C GLY A 115 8.03 -14.38 14.73
N TYR A 116 7.22 -15.15 15.47
CA TYR A 116 5.88 -14.75 15.90
C TYR A 116 5.88 -14.05 17.27
N GLU A 117 6.84 -14.35 18.16
CA GLU A 117 6.92 -13.78 19.52
C GLU A 117 7.35 -12.30 19.55
N SER A 118 8.06 -11.82 18.53
CA SER A 118 8.57 -10.44 18.44
C SER A 118 7.61 -9.44 17.77
N ARG A 119 6.40 -9.88 17.39
CA ARG A 119 5.45 -9.02 16.67
C ARG A 119 4.87 -7.94 17.59
N ARG A 120 5.41 -6.73 17.48
CA ARG A 120 4.72 -5.51 17.97
C ARG A 120 3.30 -5.47 17.36
N GLY A 121 2.29 -5.64 18.21
CA GLY A 121 0.86 -5.60 17.83
C GLY A 121 0.07 -6.90 18.04
N GLY A 122 0.69 -7.99 18.49
CA GLY A 122 -0.01 -9.21 18.90
C GLY A 122 -0.72 -9.98 17.77
N VAL A 123 -1.59 -10.92 18.16
CA VAL A 123 -2.30 -11.89 17.29
C VAL A 123 -3.43 -11.24 16.47
N SER A 124 -3.62 -9.93 16.58
CA SER A 124 -4.85 -9.22 16.16
C SER A 124 -4.83 -8.64 14.74
N LYS A 125 -3.85 -9.02 13.90
CA LYS A 125 -3.74 -8.53 12.51
C LYS A 125 -4.44 -9.46 11.53
N ILE A 126 -5.74 -9.67 11.71
CA ILE A 126 -6.52 -10.59 10.88
C ILE A 126 -7.57 -9.82 10.09
N LEU A 127 -7.62 -10.07 8.79
CA LEU A 127 -8.74 -9.71 7.93
C LEU A 127 -9.82 -10.78 8.07
N GLU A 128 -10.98 -10.40 8.56
CA GLU A 128 -12.16 -11.26 8.64
C GLU A 128 -13.16 -10.83 7.55
N MET A 129 -13.55 -11.76 6.67
CA MET A 129 -14.42 -11.47 5.53
C MET A 129 -15.89 -11.86 5.77
N SER A 130 -16.18 -12.55 6.87
CA SER A 130 -17.53 -13.01 7.21
C SER A 130 -17.92 -12.79 8.68
N GLY A 131 -19.21 -12.97 8.98
CA GLY A 131 -19.73 -12.88 10.34
C GLY A 131 -19.74 -11.48 10.94
N GLU A 132 -19.84 -11.40 12.27
CA GLU A 132 -20.07 -10.14 13.00
C GLU A 132 -18.84 -9.23 13.04
N ALA A 133 -17.64 -9.81 13.02
CA ALA A 133 -16.40 -9.03 12.98
C ALA A 133 -16.21 -8.33 11.62
N ALA A 134 -16.55 -9.00 10.51
CA ALA A 134 -16.52 -8.40 9.18
C ALA A 134 -17.39 -7.14 9.11
N LYS A 135 -18.65 -7.20 9.58
CA LYS A 135 -19.57 -6.05 9.59
C LYS A 135 -19.06 -4.79 10.32
N ARG A 136 -18.00 -4.91 11.11
CA ARG A 136 -17.39 -3.82 11.88
C ARG A 136 -16.11 -3.27 11.24
N SER A 137 -15.74 -3.79 10.07
CA SER A 137 -14.52 -3.44 9.34
C SER A 137 -14.88 -2.98 7.94
N SER A 138 -14.49 -1.76 7.56
CA SER A 138 -14.65 -1.28 6.18
C SER A 138 -13.82 -2.08 5.18
N TYR A 139 -12.85 -2.88 5.63
CA TYR A 139 -12.05 -3.72 4.75
C TYR A 139 -12.85 -4.93 4.25
N SER A 140 -13.81 -5.48 5.00
CA SER A 140 -14.54 -6.67 4.54
C SER A 140 -15.42 -6.43 3.32
N ASP A 141 -15.69 -5.17 2.99
CA ASP A 141 -16.49 -4.76 1.83
C ASP A 141 -15.65 -4.61 0.55
N LEU A 142 -14.33 -4.85 0.63
CA LEU A 142 -13.41 -4.71 -0.50
C LEU A 142 -13.18 -6.05 -1.22
N GLN A 143 -12.89 -5.96 -2.51
CA GLN A 143 -12.34 -7.06 -3.30
C GLN A 143 -10.84 -7.17 -3.00
N HIS A 144 -10.41 -8.25 -2.35
CA HIS A 144 -9.03 -8.43 -1.93
C HIS A 144 -8.25 -9.32 -2.89
N LEU A 145 -7.13 -8.80 -3.40
CA LEU A 145 -6.00 -9.62 -3.82
C LEU A 145 -5.15 -9.89 -2.57
N VAL A 146 -5.23 -11.10 -2.03
CA VAL A 146 -4.39 -11.54 -0.92
C VAL A 146 -3.10 -12.11 -1.47
N MET A 147 -1.96 -11.58 -1.01
CA MET A 147 -0.64 -12.07 -1.38
C MET A 147 0.16 -12.53 -0.17
N VAL A 148 0.85 -13.66 -0.33
CA VAL A 148 1.72 -14.25 0.70
C VAL A 148 3.12 -14.40 0.12
N PRO A 149 3.95 -13.34 0.12
CA PRO A 149 5.32 -13.43 -0.34
C PRO A 149 6.17 -14.24 0.65
N ARG A 150 7.09 -15.05 0.11
CA ARG A 150 8.04 -15.86 0.90
C ARG A 150 9.45 -15.42 0.55
N ALA A 151 10.16 -14.90 1.54
CA ALA A 151 11.56 -14.55 1.41
C ALA A 151 12.46 -15.78 1.46
N HIS A 152 13.68 -15.65 0.93
CA HIS A 152 14.71 -16.66 1.17
C HIS A 152 15.06 -16.75 2.67
N PRO A 153 15.41 -17.94 3.19
CA PRO A 153 15.66 -18.15 4.63
C PRO A 153 16.75 -17.25 5.23
N ASP A 154 17.77 -16.90 4.43
CA ASP A 154 18.94 -16.15 4.90
C ASP A 154 18.74 -14.62 4.90
N ILE A 155 17.55 -14.13 4.55
CA ILE A 155 17.27 -12.70 4.50
C ILE A 155 16.91 -12.18 5.90
N GLU A 156 17.65 -11.18 6.36
CA GLU A 156 17.40 -10.52 7.64
C GLU A 156 15.98 -9.97 7.73
N ARG A 157 15.41 -9.99 8.93
CA ARG A 157 13.99 -9.71 9.13
C ARG A 157 13.58 -8.31 8.65
N HIS A 158 14.38 -7.29 8.92
CA HIS A 158 14.09 -5.93 8.47
C HIS A 158 14.05 -5.85 6.93
N ALA A 159 14.97 -6.54 6.26
CA ALA A 159 15.02 -6.62 4.81
C ALA A 159 13.82 -7.39 4.22
N VAL A 160 13.30 -8.40 4.92
CA VAL A 160 12.05 -9.07 4.54
C VAL A 160 10.86 -8.14 4.67
N LEU A 161 10.73 -7.40 5.78
CA LEU A 161 9.64 -6.44 5.95
C LEU A 161 9.68 -5.34 4.87
N ASN A 162 10.87 -4.88 4.50
CA ASN A 162 11.07 -3.96 3.39
C ASN A 162 10.67 -4.61 2.04
N ALA A 163 11.06 -5.86 1.79
CA ALA A 163 10.63 -6.59 0.58
C ALA A 163 9.10 -6.75 0.50
N LEU A 164 8.42 -7.02 1.63
CA LEU A 164 6.95 -7.08 1.69
C LEU A 164 6.31 -5.72 1.36
N ARG A 165 6.89 -4.61 1.84
CA ARG A 165 6.45 -3.24 1.51
C ARG A 165 6.63 -2.92 0.03
N VAL A 166 7.77 -3.27 -0.54
CA VAL A 166 8.02 -3.06 -1.97
C VAL A 166 7.04 -3.91 -2.80
N ALA A 167 6.83 -5.16 -2.43
CA ALA A 167 5.89 -6.06 -3.10
C ALA A 167 4.45 -5.54 -3.05
N SER A 168 4.01 -5.03 -1.89
CA SER A 168 2.65 -4.48 -1.70
C SER A 168 2.42 -3.27 -2.61
N CYS A 169 3.34 -2.31 -2.62
CA CYS A 169 3.26 -1.12 -3.47
C CYS A 169 3.34 -1.49 -4.96
N ARG A 170 4.22 -2.42 -5.36
CA ARG A 170 4.31 -2.87 -6.77
C ARG A 170 3.03 -3.51 -7.25
N ALA A 171 2.45 -4.41 -6.47
CA ALA A 171 1.18 -5.05 -6.82
C ALA A 171 0.05 -4.02 -6.92
N ALA A 172 -0.03 -3.07 -5.99
CA ALA A 172 -1.02 -1.99 -6.02
C ALA A 172 -0.92 -1.13 -7.29
N VAL A 173 0.30 -0.74 -7.69
CA VAL A 173 0.54 0.02 -8.91
C VAL A 173 0.21 -0.81 -10.15
N PHE A 174 0.70 -2.06 -10.20
CA PHE A 174 0.48 -2.96 -11.33
C PHE A 174 -1.01 -3.14 -11.64
N LEU A 175 -1.85 -3.32 -10.61
CA LEU A 175 -3.30 -3.40 -10.80
C LEU A 175 -3.87 -2.07 -11.28
N ALA A 176 -3.52 -0.95 -10.65
CA ALA A 176 -4.07 0.36 -11.00
C ALA A 176 -3.63 0.89 -12.38
N GLN A 177 -2.52 0.40 -12.93
CA GLN A 177 -2.08 0.71 -14.29
C GLN A 177 -3.11 0.30 -15.35
N THR A 178 -3.95 -0.71 -15.05
CA THR A 178 -5.05 -1.12 -15.95
C THR A 178 -6.08 -0.01 -16.21
N ALA A 179 -6.15 0.99 -15.33
CA ALA A 179 -7.08 2.11 -15.42
C ALA A 179 -6.52 3.34 -16.15
N LEU A 180 -5.24 3.37 -16.51
CA LEU A 180 -4.60 4.54 -17.15
C LEU A 180 -5.27 4.95 -18.47
N SER A 181 -5.81 3.99 -19.22
CA SER A 181 -6.51 4.23 -20.49
C SER A 181 -8.03 4.13 -20.38
N GLN A 182 -8.57 4.13 -19.16
CA GLN A 182 -10.00 4.04 -18.89
C GLN A 182 -10.56 5.40 -18.49
N LEU A 183 -11.84 5.64 -18.82
CA LEU A 183 -12.57 6.80 -18.30
C LEU A 183 -12.95 6.54 -16.84
N PRO A 184 -12.62 7.45 -15.90
CA PRO A 184 -13.02 7.29 -14.51
C PRO A 184 -14.52 7.50 -14.32
N ASP A 185 -15.09 6.87 -13.30
CA ASP A 185 -16.49 7.09 -12.87
C ASP A 185 -16.67 8.49 -12.27
N SER A 186 -15.64 8.98 -11.58
CA SER A 186 -15.63 10.31 -10.96
C SER A 186 -14.22 10.83 -10.77
N THR A 187 -14.09 12.14 -10.54
CA THR A 187 -12.82 12.78 -10.20
C THR A 187 -12.94 13.50 -8.86
N LEU A 188 -11.87 13.45 -8.07
CA LEU A 188 -11.72 14.24 -6.85
C LEU A 188 -10.52 15.15 -7.00
N ASP A 189 -10.77 16.47 -7.04
CA ASP A 189 -9.73 17.48 -7.17
C ASP A 189 -9.33 18.02 -5.80
N PHE A 190 -8.03 18.04 -5.57
CA PHE A 190 -7.41 18.60 -4.38
C PHE A 190 -6.47 19.72 -4.80
N GLU A 191 -6.60 20.86 -4.14
CA GLU A 191 -5.71 21.99 -4.34
C GLU A 191 -5.08 22.35 -3.02
N LEU A 192 -3.76 22.17 -2.95
CA LEU A 192 -2.98 22.69 -1.84
C LEU A 192 -2.73 24.17 -2.11
N GLU A 193 -3.55 25.00 -1.50
CA GLU A 193 -3.30 26.44 -1.39
C GLU A 193 -2.03 26.66 -0.56
N SER A 194 -1.20 27.63 -0.93
CA SER A 194 -0.13 28.10 -0.04
C SER A 194 -0.74 28.45 1.32
N PRO A 195 -0.04 28.27 2.45
CA PRO A 195 -0.51 28.73 3.75
C PRO A 195 -0.92 30.19 3.59
N LYS A 196 -2.24 30.46 3.55
CA LYS A 196 -2.74 31.81 3.37
C LYS A 196 -2.06 32.66 4.44
N SER A 197 -1.51 33.81 4.07
CA SER A 197 -1.44 34.92 5.02
C SER A 197 -2.87 35.05 5.54
N GLY A 198 -3.12 34.60 6.76
CA GLY A 198 -4.36 33.91 7.14
C GLY A 198 -5.66 34.60 6.72
N ASN A 199 -6.75 33.86 6.70
CA ASN A 199 -8.10 34.44 6.82
C ASN A 199 -8.24 35.09 8.22
N GLY A 200 -7.49 36.17 8.48
CA GLY A 200 -7.53 37.16 9.56
C GLY A 200 -7.54 36.71 11.03
N ASN A 201 -8.23 35.62 11.38
CA ASN A 201 -8.84 35.43 12.68
C ASN A 201 -8.43 34.12 13.40
N LEU A 202 -7.67 33.22 12.78
CA LEU A 202 -7.17 32.01 13.43
C LEU A 202 -5.67 32.11 13.74
N PRO A 203 -5.20 31.61 14.89
CA PRO A 203 -3.78 31.58 15.23
C PRO A 203 -3.02 30.63 14.29
N ARG A 204 -1.80 31.01 13.92
CA ARG A 204 -0.88 30.11 13.21
C ARG A 204 -0.28 29.12 14.19
N VAL A 205 -0.45 27.82 13.93
CA VAL A 205 0.07 26.74 14.76
C VAL A 205 1.16 25.99 13.99
N ALA A 206 2.30 25.76 14.64
CA ALA A 206 3.29 24.78 14.19
C ALA A 206 3.36 23.67 15.24
N TYR A 207 3.23 22.42 14.80
CA TYR A 207 3.39 21.26 15.66
C TYR A 207 4.78 20.65 15.43
N ILE A 208 5.56 20.56 16.50
CA ILE A 208 6.85 19.86 16.49
C ILE A 208 6.61 18.49 17.12
N GLY A 209 6.51 17.48 16.26
CA GLY A 209 6.32 16.09 16.67
C GLY A 209 7.58 15.26 16.41
N GLN A 210 7.97 14.45 17.39
CA GLN A 210 8.99 13.43 17.19
C GLN A 210 8.36 12.22 16.48
N ILE A 211 8.77 11.97 15.24
CA ILE A 211 8.21 10.92 14.38
C ILE A 211 8.71 9.52 14.79
N HIS A 212 9.93 9.43 15.33
CA HIS A 212 10.51 8.16 15.80
C HIS A 212 11.35 8.36 17.07
N GLY A 213 11.16 7.46 18.04
CA GLY A 213 11.85 7.47 19.32
C GLY A 213 13.26 6.88 19.25
N HIS A 214 14.23 7.47 19.94
CA HIS A 214 15.60 6.92 20.04
C HIS A 214 15.70 5.63 20.88
N GLN A 215 14.62 5.21 21.54
CA GLN A 215 14.58 3.99 22.35
C GLN A 215 14.74 2.71 21.51
N HIS A 216 14.45 2.77 20.21
CA HIS A 216 14.75 1.71 19.26
C HIS A 216 15.39 2.35 18.03
N GLY A 217 16.68 2.06 17.80
CA GLY A 217 17.37 2.48 16.59
C GLY A 217 16.65 1.95 15.36
N THR A 218 16.70 2.71 14.27
CA THR A 218 16.19 2.26 12.98
C THR A 218 17.17 1.32 12.32
N GLU A 219 16.66 0.26 11.69
CA GLU A 219 17.47 -0.61 10.85
C GLU A 219 17.92 0.14 9.59
N SER A 220 18.99 -0.32 8.94
CA SER A 220 19.64 0.43 7.84
C SER A 220 18.70 0.73 6.66
N ASP A 221 17.75 -0.15 6.37
CA ASP A 221 16.77 -0.04 5.28
C ASP A 221 15.33 0.15 5.81
N GLU A 222 15.18 0.58 7.06
CA GLU A 222 13.87 0.88 7.63
C GLU A 222 13.36 2.23 7.09
N HIS A 223 12.31 2.17 6.28
CA HIS A 223 11.71 3.32 5.62
C HIS A 223 10.54 3.86 6.45
N ILE A 224 10.71 5.03 7.09
CA ILE A 224 9.74 5.59 8.04
C ILE A 224 9.04 6.82 7.46
N LEU A 225 9.79 7.86 7.08
CA LEU A 225 9.21 9.12 6.60
C LEU A 225 9.48 9.29 5.11
N TYR A 226 8.43 9.30 4.29
CA TYR A 226 8.53 9.39 2.82
C TYR A 226 9.55 8.39 2.22
N GLY A 227 9.57 7.16 2.73
CA GLY A 227 10.52 6.15 2.25
C GLY A 227 11.97 6.33 2.74
N ALA A 228 12.25 7.37 3.54
CA ALA A 228 13.56 7.60 4.12
C ALA A 228 13.67 7.07 5.56
N ASN A 229 14.89 6.73 5.95
CA ASN A 229 15.24 6.38 7.32
C ASN A 229 15.29 7.63 8.21
N THR A 230 14.98 7.50 9.51
CA THR A 230 15.09 8.64 10.45
C THR A 230 16.50 8.86 10.99
N ARG A 231 17.44 7.94 10.78
CA ARG A 231 18.83 8.07 11.23
C ARG A 231 19.53 9.17 10.45
N GLY A 232 19.96 10.22 11.15
CA GLY A 232 20.58 11.40 10.53
C GLY A 232 19.60 12.30 9.77
N MET A 233 18.29 12.09 9.95
CA MET A 233 17.28 12.91 9.30
C MET A 233 17.26 14.33 9.90
N MET A 234 17.23 15.32 9.02
CA MET A 234 17.05 16.71 9.41
C MET A 234 15.55 16.99 9.70
N PRO A 235 15.23 17.97 10.59
CA PRO A 235 13.86 18.41 10.77
C PRO A 235 13.22 18.73 9.41
N THR A 236 12.16 17.99 9.08
CA THR A 236 11.51 18.07 7.77
C THR A 236 10.13 18.72 7.94
N PRO A 237 9.86 19.88 7.34
CA PRO A 237 8.54 20.48 7.34
C PRO A 237 7.54 19.57 6.63
N LEU A 238 6.44 19.24 7.29
CA LEU A 238 5.34 18.45 6.73
C LEU A 238 4.10 19.33 6.65
N HIS A 239 3.39 19.27 5.52
CA HIS A 239 2.04 19.80 5.43
C HIS A 239 1.07 18.74 5.94
N PRO A 240 0.11 19.06 6.84
CA PRO A 240 -0.82 18.08 7.40
C PRO A 240 -1.93 17.62 6.41
N ASN A 241 -1.87 18.05 5.15
CA ASN A 241 -2.86 17.73 4.11
C ASN A 241 -2.25 16.76 3.10
#